data_AF-A0A2B4RFK4-F1
#
_entry.id   AF-A0A2B4RFK4-F1
#
_cell.length_a   1.000
_cell.length_b   1.000
_cell.length_c   1.000
_cell.angle_alpha   90.00
_cell.angle_beta   90.00
_cell.angle_gamma   90.00
#
_symmetry.space_group_name_H-M   'P 1'
#
loop_
_entity.id
_entity.type
_entity.pdbx_description
1 polymer ?
#
loop_
_entity_poly.entity_id
_entity_poly.type
_entity_poly.pdbx_seq_one_letter_code
_entity_poly.pdbx_strand_id
1 'polypeptide(L)'
;MGTRDWVENYAIKDSVSSEKVKKLYHELNLKQVYKDFEEESYKNIVELISQRSANLPEGLFLEIAKKIYKRDKGAVLTQTRVSIIASPRDEGFE
;
A
#
# COMPACT_ATOMS: atom_id res chain seq x y z
N MET A 1 -17.88 -9.51 13.22
CA MET A 1 -16.52 -10.09 13.19
C MET A 1 -15.67 -9.21 14.11
N GLY A 2 -15.12 -9.76 15.19
CA GLY A 2 -14.49 -9.02 16.29
C GLY A 2 -12.95 -9.03 16.21
N THR A 3 -12.29 -8.30 17.12
CA THR A 3 -10.82 -8.28 17.26
C THR A 3 -10.21 -9.68 17.46
N ARG A 4 -10.99 -10.62 18.00
CA ARG A 4 -10.60 -12.04 18.12
C ARG A 4 -10.37 -12.72 16.77
N ASP A 5 -11.23 -12.46 15.79
CA ASP A 5 -11.11 -13.05 14.45
C ASP A 5 -9.86 -12.58 13.71
N TRP A 6 -9.39 -11.35 13.96
CA TRP A 6 -8.16 -10.84 13.36
C TRP A 6 -6.93 -11.56 13.91
N VAL A 7 -6.81 -11.71 15.23
CA VAL A 7 -5.64 -12.35 15.88
C VAL A 7 -5.50 -13.80 15.43
N GLU A 8 -6.62 -14.52 15.24
CA GLU A 8 -6.62 -15.94 14.89
C GLU A 8 -6.29 -16.22 13.41
N ASN A 9 -6.47 -15.24 12.52
CA ASN A 9 -6.35 -15.45 11.07
C ASN A 9 -5.23 -14.59 10.42
N TYR A 10 -4.72 -13.57 11.12
CA TYR A 10 -3.68 -12.69 10.57
C TYR A 10 -2.31 -13.37 10.59
N ALA A 11 -1.57 -13.22 9.47
CA ALA A 11 -0.22 -13.78 9.26
C ALA A 11 -0.11 -15.32 9.34
N ILE A 12 -1.23 -16.04 9.31
CA ILE A 12 -1.22 -17.50 9.19
C ILE A 12 -1.06 -17.88 7.71
N LYS A 13 -0.15 -18.81 7.43
CA LYS A 13 0.17 -19.29 6.06
C LYS A 13 -0.87 -20.32 5.57
N ASP A 14 -2.13 -19.93 5.56
CA ASP A 14 -3.20 -20.76 5.01
C ASP A 14 -4.19 -19.91 4.19
N SER A 15 -4.81 -20.53 3.19
CA SER A 15 -5.71 -19.85 2.27
C SER A 15 -7.00 -19.39 2.94
N VAL A 16 -7.52 -20.16 3.90
CA VAL A 16 -8.81 -19.90 4.57
C VAL A 16 -8.71 -18.67 5.48
N SER A 17 -7.64 -18.56 6.27
CA SER A 17 -7.35 -17.40 7.11
C SER A 17 -7.09 -16.17 6.25
N SER A 18 -6.37 -16.32 5.13
CA SER A 18 -6.16 -15.24 4.17
C SER A 18 -7.48 -14.71 3.58
N GLU A 19 -8.42 -15.59 3.24
CA GLU A 19 -9.74 -15.21 2.75
C GLU A 19 -10.59 -14.51 3.82
N LYS A 20 -10.57 -15.00 5.07
CA LYS A 20 -11.27 -14.36 6.20
C LYS A 20 -10.75 -12.95 6.47
N VAL A 21 -9.44 -12.73 6.42
CA VAL A 21 -8.84 -11.40 6.57
C VAL A 21 -9.22 -10.48 5.40
N LYS A 22 -9.20 -10.98 4.16
CA LYS A 22 -9.65 -10.20 2.98
C LYS A 22 -11.12 -9.82 3.06
N LYS A 23 -11.98 -10.74 3.49
CA LYS A 23 -13.40 -10.49 3.73
C LYS A 23 -13.59 -9.40 4.77
N LEU A 24 -12.87 -9.46 5.88
CA LEU A 24 -12.86 -8.43 6.91
C LEU A 24 -12.46 -7.06 6.34
N TYR A 25 -11.42 -6.99 5.51
CA TYR A 25 -11.00 -5.73 4.85
C TYR A 25 -12.07 -5.16 3.93
N HIS A 26 -12.85 -6.01 3.26
CA HIS A 26 -13.99 -5.59 2.44
C HIS A 26 -15.16 -5.11 3.32
N GLU A 27 -15.49 -5.83 4.39
CA GLU A 27 -16.53 -5.44 5.35
C GLU A 27 -16.23 -4.09 6.02
N LEU A 28 -14.95 -3.82 6.32
CA LEU A 28 -14.48 -2.54 6.85
C LEU A 28 -14.36 -1.44 5.80
N ASN A 29 -14.68 -1.72 4.53
CA ASN A 29 -14.58 -0.78 3.42
C ASN A 29 -13.19 -0.12 3.30
N LEU A 30 -12.10 -0.87 3.60
CA LEU A 30 -10.75 -0.31 3.62
C LEU A 30 -10.30 0.23 2.26
N LYS A 31 -10.91 -0.24 1.17
CA LYS A 31 -10.68 0.31 -0.17
C LYS A 31 -11.08 1.78 -0.26
N GLN A 32 -12.23 2.15 0.30
CA GLN A 32 -12.68 3.54 0.32
C GLN A 32 -11.85 4.36 1.28
N VAL A 33 -11.60 3.85 2.50
CA VAL A 33 -10.73 4.50 3.50
C VAL A 33 -9.35 4.82 2.91
N TYR A 34 -8.75 3.88 2.17
CA TYR A 34 -7.48 4.11 1.50
C TYR A 34 -7.57 5.21 0.44
N LYS A 35 -8.63 5.24 -0.39
CA LYS A 35 -8.80 6.28 -1.41
C LYS A 35 -8.94 7.67 -0.80
N ASP A 36 -9.75 7.79 0.25
CA ASP A 36 -9.97 9.05 0.94
C ASP A 36 -8.64 9.55 1.55
N PHE A 37 -7.91 8.65 2.21
CA PHE A 37 -6.59 8.94 2.77
C PHE A 37 -5.55 9.29 1.68
N GLU A 38 -5.56 8.61 0.54
CA GLU A 38 -4.65 8.89 -0.59
C GLU A 38 -4.89 10.29 -1.15
N GLU A 39 -6.15 10.71 -1.30
CA GLU A 39 -6.50 12.04 -1.80
C GLU A 39 -6.17 13.15 -0.79
N GLU A 40 -6.47 12.93 0.49
CA GLU A 40 -6.09 13.85 1.57
C GLU A 40 -4.58 13.98 1.69
N SER A 41 -3.85 12.86 1.71
CA SER A 41 -2.39 12.85 1.79
C SER A 41 -1.75 13.57 0.60
N TYR A 42 -2.29 13.39 -0.62
CA TYR A 42 -1.78 14.09 -1.78
C TYR A 42 -1.96 15.61 -1.66
N LYS A 43 -3.13 16.08 -1.21
CA LYS A 43 -3.37 17.50 -0.95
C LYS A 43 -2.39 18.04 0.10
N ASN A 44 -2.21 17.32 1.20
CA ASN A 44 -1.28 17.70 2.27
C ASN A 44 0.17 17.78 1.75
N ILE A 45 0.59 16.84 0.90
CA ILE A 45 1.93 16.86 0.28
C ILE A 45 2.09 18.10 -0.61
N VAL A 46 1.09 18.41 -1.44
CA VAL A 46 1.14 19.59 -2.33
C VAL A 46 1.20 20.88 -1.51
N GLU A 47 0.42 20.98 -0.43
CA GLU A 47 0.45 22.12 0.47
C GLU A 47 1.82 22.27 1.16
N LEU A 48 2.39 21.17 1.65
CA LEU A 48 3.73 21.17 2.25
C LEU A 48 4.82 21.59 1.26
N ILE A 49 4.70 21.20 -0.01
CA ILE A 49 5.62 21.63 -1.06
C ILE A 49 5.54 23.15 -1.23
N SER A 50 4.33 23.71 -1.30
CA SER A 50 4.15 25.16 -1.44
C SER A 50 4.66 25.95 -0.23
N GLN A 51 4.49 25.41 0.98
CA GLN A 51 4.94 26.08 2.20
C GLN A 51 6.45 25.99 2.46
N ARG A 52 7.12 24.94 1.95
CA ARG A 52 8.50 24.58 2.37
C ARG A 52 9.50 24.51 1.21
N SER A 53 9.11 24.89 0.00
CA SER A 53 9.96 24.83 -1.20
C SER A 53 11.22 25.69 -1.10
N ALA A 54 11.25 26.71 -0.24
CA ALA A 54 12.41 27.57 0.02
C ALA A 54 13.06 28.04 -1.30
N ASN A 55 14.33 27.68 -1.54
CA ASN A 55 15.07 28.04 -2.75
C ASN A 55 14.97 27.00 -3.88
N LEU A 56 14.26 25.90 -3.67
CA LEU A 56 14.10 24.83 -4.63
C LEU A 56 12.79 25.00 -5.41
N PRO A 57 12.78 24.73 -6.73
CA PRO A 57 11.55 24.80 -7.50
C PRO A 57 10.52 23.77 -7.01
N GLU A 58 9.32 24.24 -6.66
CA GLU A 58 8.19 23.37 -6.29
C GLU A 58 7.93 22.27 -7.32
N GLY A 59 8.13 22.60 -8.60
CA GLY A 59 7.98 21.68 -9.73
C GLY A 59 8.77 20.38 -9.55
N LEU A 60 9.98 20.42 -8.98
CA LEU A 60 10.79 19.23 -8.73
C LEU A 60 10.09 18.27 -7.76
N PHE A 61 9.54 18.79 -6.66
CA PHE A 61 8.84 17.97 -5.68
C PHE A 61 7.48 17.48 -6.20
N LEU A 62 6.77 18.33 -6.96
CA LEU A 62 5.52 17.97 -7.59
C LEU A 62 5.68 16.82 -8.60
N GLU A 63 6.78 16.79 -9.35
CA GLU A 63 7.08 15.67 -10.25
C GLU A 63 7.27 14.34 -9.50
N ILE A 64 7.92 14.37 -8.34
CA ILE A 64 8.10 13.19 -7.50
C ILE A 64 6.74 12.76 -6.91
N ALA A 65 5.95 13.70 -6.39
CA ALA A 65 4.63 13.42 -5.83
C ALA A 65 3.67 12.81 -6.87
N LYS A 66 3.66 13.34 -8.11
CA LYS A 66 2.87 12.80 -9.22
C LYS A 66 3.25 11.37 -9.59
N LYS A 67 4.54 11.01 -9.52
CA LYS A 67 5.01 9.65 -9.82
C LYS A 67 4.50 8.58 -8.85
N ILE A 68 4.15 8.96 -7.62
CA ILE A 68 3.71 8.02 -6.58
C ILE A 68 2.20 8.08 -6.32
N TYR A 69 1.54 9.18 -6.66
CA TYR A 69 0.10 9.35 -6.53
C TYR A 69 -0.67 8.39 -7.45
N LYS A 70 -1.63 7.64 -6.90
CA LYS A 70 -2.45 6.66 -7.64
C LYS A 70 -1.61 5.68 -8.47
N ARG A 71 -0.37 5.42 -8.02
CA ARG A 71 0.60 4.58 -8.75
C ARG A 71 0.15 3.13 -8.72
N ASP A 72 -0.37 2.66 -9.84
CA ASP A 72 -0.62 1.25 -10.06
C ASP A 72 0.68 0.54 -10.47
N LYS A 73 1.31 -0.15 -9.50
CA LYS A 73 2.42 -1.06 -9.80
C LYS A 73 1.90 -2.40 -10.34
N GLY A 74 0.64 -2.78 -10.10
CA GLY A 74 0.09 -4.09 -10.48
C GLY A 74 0.01 -4.32 -11.99
N ALA A 75 -0.25 -3.27 -12.78
CA ALA A 75 -0.39 -3.39 -14.24
C ALA A 75 0.92 -3.74 -14.98
N VAL A 76 2.09 -3.45 -14.39
CA VAL A 76 3.42 -3.71 -15.02
C VAL A 76 4.19 -4.82 -14.27
N LEU A 77 3.75 -5.20 -13.07
CA LEU A 77 4.45 -6.18 -12.23
C LEU A 77 4.16 -7.65 -12.54
N THR A 78 3.32 -7.97 -13.52
CA THR A 78 3.26 -9.35 -14.05
C THR A 78 4.49 -9.71 -14.90
N GLN A 79 5.27 -8.73 -15.38
CA GLN A 79 6.38 -9.02 -16.29
C GLN A 79 7.79 -8.80 -15.70
N THR A 80 8.03 -8.01 -14.63
CA THR A 80 9.44 -7.65 -14.30
C THR A 80 9.86 -7.38 -12.84
N ARG A 81 9.07 -7.56 -11.76
CA ARG A 81 9.66 -7.50 -10.38
C ARG A 81 9.13 -8.52 -9.39
N VAL A 82 9.34 -9.80 -9.67
CA VAL A 82 9.53 -10.79 -8.59
C VAL A 82 11.01 -10.78 -8.19
N SER A 83 11.52 -9.70 -7.59
CA SER A 83 12.94 -9.70 -7.15
C SER A 83 13.31 -8.79 -5.98
N ILE A 84 12.42 -7.97 -5.40
CA ILE A 84 12.85 -7.01 -4.35
C ILE A 84 12.06 -7.14 -3.02
N ILE A 85 11.05 -8.00 -2.91
CA ILE A 85 10.38 -8.23 -1.61
C ILE A 85 10.19 -9.72 -1.27
N ALA A 86 10.84 -10.62 -2.01
CA ALA A 86 10.79 -12.04 -1.71
C ALA A 86 12.14 -12.68 -2.02
N SER A 87 12.98 -12.81 -1.00
CA SER A 87 13.95 -13.91 -0.82
C SER A 87 14.62 -13.75 0.54
N PRO A 88 15.01 -14.85 1.20
CA PRO A 88 14.19 -16.00 1.57
C PRO A 88 14.27 -16.19 3.10
N ARG A 89 13.23 -16.73 3.75
CA ARG A 89 13.44 -17.34 5.07
C ARG A 89 13.04 -18.79 4.95
N ASP A 90 14.07 -19.60 5.13
CA ASP A 90 14.24 -21.03 4.94
C ASP A 90 12.99 -21.88 5.20
N GLU A 91 12.80 -22.93 4.37
CA GLU A 91 13.05 -24.32 4.78
C GLU A 91 12.59 -25.31 3.68
N GLY A 92 13.51 -26.19 3.26
CA GLY A 92 13.26 -27.59 2.88
C GLY A 92 12.52 -27.87 1.56
N PHE A 93 13.29 -28.16 0.50
CA PHE A 93 12.84 -29.01 -0.60
C PHE A 93 13.27 -30.46 -0.25
N GLU A 94 12.30 -31.37 -0.19
CA GLU A 94 12.51 -32.81 -0.47
C GLU A 94 12.00 -33.06 -1.90
#